data_AF-A0A8H4SG90-F1
#
_entry.id   AF-A0A8H4SG90-F1
#
_cell.length_a   1.000
_cell.length_b   1.000
_cell.length_c   1.000
_cell.angle_alpha   90.00
_cell.angle_beta   90.00
_cell.angle_gamma   90.00
#
_symmetry.space_group_name_H-M   'P 1'
#
loop_
_entity.id
_entity.type
_entity.pdbx_description
1 polymer ?
#
loop_
_entity_poly.entity_id
_entity_poly.type
_entity_poly.pdbx_seq_one_letter_code
_entity_poly.pdbx_strand_id
1 'polypeptide(L)'
;MEQHKPSQIKQGEGCNLTSEPPLSAIKMKDTGSTPQEVEEGTTERLDPYGVPLEPTPTNDPLDPLNFSQTSKTCCLIVAIFYSFMLIYSTTIYIPVTLDLQAQFRAPYTAIAWSVAMPSLGISLSMLLAKPFADSYGRRIVLLVSASIAILASGCASIRSINLSGFMASRFFQGIGTGPGLNVGLAILGDISWGHECGFRIGLWVMGTTICAPAGILSEG
;
A
#
# COMPACT_ATOMS: atom_id res chain seq x y z
N MET A 1 -49.00 -47.93 -5.31
CA MET A 1 -49.18 -49.31 -5.81
C MET A 1 -48.32 -49.39 -7.06
N GLU A 2 -47.05 -49.80 -6.93
CA GLU A 2 -46.63 -51.21 -7.13
C GLU A 2 -46.99 -51.69 -8.55
N GLN A 3 -46.13 -52.22 -9.41
CA GLN A 3 -44.75 -52.74 -9.39
C GLN A 3 -44.30 -52.82 -10.87
N HIS A 4 -43.01 -53.18 -11.06
CA HIS A 4 -42.51 -54.07 -12.12
C HIS A 4 -41.53 -53.50 -13.17
N LYS A 5 -40.27 -53.40 -12.73
CA LYS A 5 -39.04 -53.80 -13.46
C LYS A 5 -39.14 -55.32 -13.78
N PRO A 6 -38.66 -55.90 -14.92
CA PRO A 6 -37.21 -56.13 -15.08
C PRO A 6 -36.58 -56.35 -16.49
N SER A 7 -35.29 -55.95 -16.56
CA SER A 7 -34.13 -56.73 -17.08
C SER A 7 -34.01 -56.98 -18.60
N GLN A 8 -32.85 -57.09 -19.25
CA GLN A 8 -31.40 -57.14 -18.97
C GLN A 8 -30.72 -56.63 -20.27
N ILE A 9 -29.47 -56.12 -20.24
CA ILE A 9 -28.32 -56.70 -20.99
C ILE A 9 -27.00 -56.26 -20.30
N LYS A 10 -26.28 -57.27 -19.76
CA LYS A 10 -24.83 -57.48 -19.51
C LYS A 10 -23.93 -56.29 -19.13
N GLN A 11 -23.23 -56.23 -17.99
CA GLN A 11 -22.33 -57.18 -17.30
C GLN A 11 -20.96 -57.36 -17.99
N GLY A 12 -19.93 -56.77 -17.36
CA GLY A 12 -18.49 -56.98 -17.48
C GLY A 12 -17.82 -56.06 -16.44
N GLU A 13 -17.53 -56.56 -15.23
CA GLU A 13 -16.16 -56.89 -14.78
C GLU A 13 -15.24 -55.65 -14.75
N GLY A 14 -14.63 -55.18 -13.66
CA GLY A 14 -14.53 -55.63 -12.28
C GLY A 14 -13.54 -54.71 -11.54
N CYS A 15 -13.68 -54.66 -10.21
CA CYS A 15 -12.67 -54.37 -9.18
C CYS A 15 -11.88 -53.03 -9.15
N ASN A 16 -12.20 -52.25 -8.11
CA ASN A 16 -11.47 -51.18 -7.44
C ASN A 16 -9.93 -51.20 -7.54
N LEU A 17 -9.32 -50.02 -7.71
CA LEU A 17 -8.17 -49.58 -6.90
C LEU A 17 -7.97 -48.07 -6.99
N THR A 18 -8.15 -47.41 -5.85
CA THR A 18 -7.70 -46.09 -5.47
C THR A 18 -6.21 -45.90 -5.75
N SER A 19 -5.82 -44.83 -6.44
CA SER A 19 -4.64 -43.99 -6.15
C SER A 19 -4.35 -43.06 -7.33
N GLU A 20 -4.69 -41.78 -7.18
CA GLU A 20 -4.11 -40.73 -8.01
C GLU A 20 -2.59 -40.66 -7.75
N PRO A 21 -1.74 -40.58 -8.79
CA PRO A 21 -0.30 -40.43 -8.62
C PRO A 21 0.10 -38.98 -8.27
N PRO A 22 1.15 -38.78 -7.45
CA PRO A 22 1.53 -37.50 -6.89
C PRO A 22 2.19 -36.56 -7.91
N LEU A 23 1.82 -35.27 -7.81
CA LEU A 23 2.29 -34.14 -8.61
C LEU A 23 3.73 -33.71 -8.23
N SER A 24 4.69 -34.64 -8.21
CA SER A 24 6.07 -34.42 -7.74
C SER A 24 7.15 -34.37 -8.83
N ALA A 25 6.80 -34.02 -10.08
CA ALA A 25 7.76 -34.10 -11.20
C ALA A 25 7.78 -32.89 -12.14
N ILE A 26 7.89 -31.66 -11.62
CA ILE A 26 8.39 -30.54 -12.42
C ILE A 26 9.61 -29.92 -11.73
N LYS A 27 10.79 -30.49 -12.04
CA LYS A 27 12.09 -29.88 -11.78
C LYS A 27 12.71 -29.52 -13.13
N MET A 28 12.71 -28.23 -13.46
CA MET A 28 13.61 -27.67 -14.48
C MET A 28 14.69 -26.84 -13.77
N LYS A 29 15.90 -26.95 -14.33
CA LYS A 29 17.20 -26.84 -13.68
C LYS A 29 17.95 -25.62 -14.20
N ASP A 30 18.46 -24.84 -13.24
CA ASP A 30 19.66 -23.99 -13.16
C ASP A 30 20.14 -23.11 -14.32
N THR A 31 20.40 -21.83 -14.00
CA THR A 31 21.68 -21.07 -14.23
C THR A 31 21.51 -19.70 -13.53
N GLY A 32 21.98 -19.47 -12.29
CA GLY A 32 23.35 -19.08 -11.87
C GLY A 32 23.46 -17.54 -11.79
N SER A 33 23.84 -16.83 -10.72
CA SER A 33 24.65 -17.00 -9.49
C SER A 33 24.33 -15.78 -8.57
N THR A 34 24.43 -15.71 -7.23
CA THR A 34 25.40 -16.18 -6.21
C THR A 34 24.74 -15.97 -4.80
N PRO A 35 25.28 -16.45 -3.66
CA PRO A 35 24.66 -17.45 -2.78
C PRO A 35 24.14 -16.85 -1.45
N GLN A 36 22.95 -17.27 -1.01
CA GLN A 36 22.61 -17.19 0.42
C GLN A 36 22.83 -18.59 1.00
N GLU A 37 23.95 -18.69 1.72
CA GLU A 37 24.39 -19.82 2.50
C GLU A 37 23.26 -20.28 3.43
N VAL A 38 22.90 -21.56 3.32
CA VAL A 38 21.98 -22.23 4.25
C VAL A 38 22.76 -22.40 5.55
N GLU A 39 22.65 -21.44 6.45
CA GLU A 39 23.21 -21.55 7.80
C GLU A 39 22.21 -22.27 8.72
N GLU A 40 22.64 -23.47 9.09
CA GLU A 40 22.03 -24.45 9.96
C GLU A 40 21.89 -23.89 11.39
N GLY A 41 20.65 -23.59 11.83
CA GLY A 41 20.37 -23.25 13.24
C GLY A 41 19.31 -22.17 13.50
N THR A 42 18.13 -22.24 12.86
CA THR A 42 17.02 -21.31 13.17
C THR A 42 15.94 -22.03 13.96
N THR A 43 15.74 -21.61 15.22
CA THR A 43 14.58 -22.00 16.03
C THR A 43 13.30 -21.59 15.31
N GLU A 44 12.64 -22.55 14.67
CA GLU A 44 11.39 -22.38 13.93
C GLU A 44 10.29 -21.89 14.89
N ARG A 45 9.96 -20.59 14.87
CA ARG A 45 8.80 -20.09 15.61
C ARG A 45 7.55 -20.47 14.84
N LEU A 46 6.82 -21.43 15.40
CA LEU A 46 5.58 -21.95 14.86
C LEU A 46 4.40 -21.13 15.40
N ASP A 47 3.36 -20.97 14.59
CA ASP A 47 2.07 -20.46 15.06
C ASP A 47 1.49 -21.38 16.16
N PRO A 48 0.48 -20.94 16.95
CA PRO A 48 -0.21 -21.78 17.92
C PRO A 48 -0.77 -23.11 17.35
N TYR A 49 -0.83 -23.23 16.02
CA TYR A 49 -1.29 -24.39 15.25
C TYR A 49 -0.17 -25.23 14.63
N GLY A 50 1.11 -24.94 14.91
CA GLY A 50 2.24 -25.73 14.39
C GLY A 50 2.55 -25.51 12.92
N VAL A 51 2.04 -24.43 12.32
CA VAL A 51 2.35 -24.02 10.94
C VAL A 51 3.54 -23.06 10.99
N PRO A 52 4.53 -23.18 10.08
CA PRO A 52 5.63 -22.23 9.99
C PRO A 52 5.08 -20.84 9.66
N LEU A 53 5.48 -19.82 10.43
CA LEU A 53 5.17 -18.43 10.13
C LEU A 53 5.77 -18.06 8.78
N GLU A 54 4.94 -17.54 7.86
CA GLU A 54 5.37 -17.02 6.57
C GLU A 54 5.31 -15.47 6.62
N PRO A 55 6.42 -14.76 6.38
CA PRO A 55 7.79 -15.22 6.13
C PRO A 55 8.49 -15.82 7.37
N THR A 56 9.44 -16.74 7.15
CA THR A 56 10.17 -17.45 8.21
C THR A 56 10.94 -16.47 9.11
N PRO A 57 10.75 -16.52 10.44
CA PRO A 57 11.33 -15.55 11.36
C PRO A 57 12.85 -15.69 11.39
N THR A 58 13.55 -14.63 10.99
CA THR A 58 15.01 -14.54 11.12
C THR A 58 15.35 -14.06 12.53
N ASN A 59 16.39 -14.60 13.17
CA ASN A 59 16.83 -14.16 14.51
C ASN A 59 17.62 -12.83 14.51
N ASP A 60 17.63 -12.10 13.39
CA ASP A 60 18.36 -10.84 13.26
C ASP A 60 17.60 -9.71 14.01
N PRO A 61 18.24 -9.00 14.95
CA PRO A 61 17.64 -7.83 15.62
C PRO A 61 17.26 -6.67 14.68
N LEU A 62 17.75 -6.66 13.43
CA LEU A 62 17.37 -5.70 12.40
C LEU A 62 16.12 -6.11 11.60
N ASP A 63 15.55 -7.29 11.87
CA ASP A 63 14.31 -7.74 11.23
C ASP A 63 13.12 -6.89 11.73
N PRO A 64 12.39 -6.17 10.84
CA PRO A 64 11.19 -5.43 11.20
C PRO A 64 10.11 -6.27 11.90
N LEU A 65 10.18 -7.60 11.76
CA LEU A 65 9.31 -8.55 12.43
C LEU A 65 9.57 -8.65 13.94
N ASN A 66 10.80 -8.42 14.40
CA ASN A 66 11.21 -8.54 15.82
C ASN A 66 11.10 -7.21 16.60
N PHE A 67 10.68 -6.12 15.96
CA PHE A 67 10.52 -4.84 16.65
C PHE A 67 9.47 -4.88 17.76
N SER A 68 9.67 -4.05 18.80
CA SER A 68 8.71 -3.89 19.89
C SER A 68 7.34 -3.48 19.34
N GLN A 69 6.25 -4.00 19.93
CA GLN A 69 4.89 -3.69 19.51
C GLN A 69 4.59 -2.18 19.55
N THR A 70 5.26 -1.44 20.42
CA THR A 70 5.19 0.03 20.48
C THR A 70 5.80 0.71 19.26
N SER A 71 6.93 0.21 18.75
CA SER A 71 7.58 0.74 17.54
C SER A 71 6.74 0.46 16.29
N LYS A 72 6.15 -0.74 16.20
CA LYS A 72 5.21 -1.12 15.13
C LYS A 72 3.98 -0.20 15.12
N THR A 73 3.41 0.05 16.31
CA THR A 73 2.24 0.92 16.46
C THR A 73 2.58 2.39 16.16
N CYS A 74 3.74 2.88 16.61
CA CYS A 74 4.20 4.23 16.29
C CYS A 74 4.36 4.43 14.78
N CYS A 75 4.96 3.47 14.09
CA CYS A 75 5.12 3.52 12.64
C CYS A 75 3.76 3.53 11.91
N LEU A 76 2.82 2.70 12.37
CA LEU A 76 1.45 2.67 11.85
C LEU A 76 0.73 4.01 12.08
N ILE A 77 0.84 4.61 13.27
CA ILE A 77 0.23 5.92 13.57
C ILE A 77 0.80 7.00 12.65
N VAL A 78 2.12 7.03 12.43
CA VAL A 78 2.75 7.99 11.50
C VAL A 78 2.24 7.79 10.07
N ALA A 79 2.10 6.54 9.61
CA ALA A 79 1.57 6.23 8.28
C ALA A 79 0.09 6.64 8.12
N ILE A 80 -0.74 6.44 9.16
CA ILE A 80 -2.12 6.93 9.19
C ILE A 80 -2.14 8.45 9.14
N PHE A 81 -1.40 9.12 10.02
CA PHE A 81 -1.37 10.58 10.11
C PHE A 81 -0.94 11.24 8.79
N TYR A 82 0.09 10.68 8.16
CA TYR A 82 0.58 11.16 6.88
C TYR A 82 -0.47 11.03 5.77
N SER A 83 -1.12 9.85 5.69
CA SER A 83 -2.13 9.57 4.67
C SER A 83 -3.41 10.36 4.90
N PHE A 84 -3.75 10.60 6.17
CA PHE A 84 -4.84 11.50 6.57
C PHE A 84 -4.59 12.92 6.08
N MET A 85 -3.40 13.49 6.31
CA MET A 85 -3.05 14.84 5.85
C MET A 85 -3.14 15.00 4.33
N LEU A 86 -2.75 13.97 3.57
CA LEU A 86 -2.86 13.94 2.12
C LEU A 86 -4.33 13.99 1.65
N ILE A 87 -5.17 13.10 2.18
CA ILE A 87 -6.60 13.06 1.79
C ILE A 87 -7.28 14.35 2.22
N TYR A 88 -6.99 14.86 3.42
CA TYR A 88 -7.55 16.11 3.95
C TYR A 88 -7.28 17.29 3.01
N SER A 89 -6.04 17.42 2.56
CA SER A 89 -5.62 18.48 1.63
C SER A 89 -6.35 18.42 0.28
N THR A 90 -6.74 17.22 -0.15
CA THR A 90 -7.50 17.03 -1.40
C THR A 90 -8.99 17.29 -1.18
N THR A 91 -9.56 16.82 -0.07
CA THR A 91 -10.98 17.01 0.26
C THR A 91 -11.34 18.48 0.45
N ILE A 92 -10.53 19.25 1.20
CA ILE A 92 -10.77 20.69 1.39
C ILE A 92 -10.63 21.49 0.09
N TYR A 93 -9.91 20.96 -0.90
CA TYR A 93 -9.67 21.67 -2.14
C TYR A 93 -10.87 21.66 -3.10
N ILE A 94 -11.65 20.58 -3.10
CA ILE A 94 -12.81 20.39 -3.99
C ILE A 94 -13.78 21.60 -3.94
N PRO A 95 -14.30 22.02 -2.77
CA PRO A 95 -15.21 23.16 -2.65
C PRO A 95 -14.54 24.50 -2.98
N VAL A 96 -13.28 24.67 -2.56
CA VAL A 96 -12.46 25.87 -2.77
C VAL A 96 -12.19 26.16 -4.26
N THR A 97 -12.34 25.18 -5.15
CA THR A 97 -12.13 25.39 -6.60
C THR A 97 -12.99 26.51 -7.19
N LEU A 98 -14.22 26.69 -6.70
CA LEU A 98 -15.13 27.74 -7.17
C LEU A 98 -14.63 29.14 -6.76
N ASP A 99 -14.15 29.28 -5.52
CA ASP A 99 -13.57 30.53 -5.03
C ASP A 99 -12.26 30.88 -5.74
N LEU A 100 -11.44 29.86 -6.04
CA LEU A 100 -10.21 30.05 -6.83
C LEU A 100 -10.50 30.54 -8.25
N GLN A 101 -11.60 30.09 -8.86
CA GLN A 101 -12.03 30.61 -10.16
C GLN A 101 -12.34 32.11 -10.09
N ALA A 102 -13.04 32.55 -9.04
CA ALA A 102 -13.36 33.96 -8.82
C ALA A 102 -12.10 34.79 -8.49
N GLN A 103 -11.18 34.25 -7.69
CA GLN A 103 -9.96 34.92 -7.25
C GLN A 103 -8.96 35.12 -8.40
N PHE A 104 -8.71 34.09 -9.21
CA PHE A 104 -7.76 34.15 -10.31
C PHE A 104 -8.35 34.70 -11.61
N ARG A 105 -9.67 34.93 -11.68
CA ARG A 105 -10.39 35.38 -12.89
C ARG A 105 -10.01 34.57 -14.14
N ALA A 106 -9.80 33.28 -13.96
CA ALA A 106 -9.33 32.35 -14.99
C ALA A 106 -10.49 31.50 -15.54
N PRO A 107 -10.39 30.99 -16.79
CA PRO A 107 -11.41 30.11 -17.32
C PRO A 107 -11.44 28.77 -16.55
N TYR A 108 -12.63 28.15 -16.47
CA TYR A 108 -12.83 26.89 -15.74
C TYR A 108 -11.84 25.79 -16.14
N THR A 109 -11.47 25.72 -17.43
CA THR A 109 -10.45 24.77 -17.92
C THR A 109 -9.13 24.91 -17.17
N ALA A 110 -8.65 26.15 -16.92
CA ALA A 110 -7.38 26.38 -16.25
C ALA A 110 -7.42 25.95 -14.77
N ILE A 111 -8.54 26.14 -14.10
CA ILE A 111 -8.73 25.67 -12.71
C ILE A 111 -8.80 24.14 -12.65
N ALA A 112 -9.47 23.49 -13.62
CA ALA A 112 -9.51 22.04 -13.71
C ALA A 112 -8.11 21.42 -13.87
N TRP A 113 -7.24 22.06 -14.67
CA TRP A 113 -5.83 21.66 -14.76
C TRP A 113 -5.10 21.74 -13.42
N SER A 114 -5.41 22.72 -12.56
CA SER A 114 -4.81 22.84 -11.22
C SER A 114 -5.18 21.69 -10.28
N VAL A 115 -6.36 21.07 -10.48
CA VAL A 115 -6.80 19.86 -9.76
C VAL A 115 -6.07 18.63 -10.28
N ALA A 116 -5.77 18.58 -11.60
CA ALA A 116 -5.06 17.45 -12.21
C ALA A 116 -3.56 17.42 -11.90
N MET A 117 -2.91 18.58 -11.70
CA MET A 117 -1.47 18.67 -11.43
C MET A 117 -0.99 17.83 -10.22
N PRO A 118 -1.63 17.87 -9.04
CA PRO A 118 -1.28 16.97 -7.92
C PRO A 118 -1.34 15.49 -8.29
N SER A 119 -2.38 15.07 -9.03
CA SER A 119 -2.55 13.66 -9.43
C SER A 119 -1.41 13.20 -10.34
N LEU A 120 -0.97 14.05 -11.28
CA LEU A 120 0.21 13.77 -12.11
C LEU A 120 1.49 13.64 -11.26
N GLY A 121 1.66 14.51 -10.27
CA GLY A 121 2.79 14.46 -9.34
C GLY A 121 2.82 13.17 -8.52
N ILE A 122 1.65 12.73 -8.02
CA ILE A 122 1.51 11.46 -7.29
C ILE A 122 1.87 10.28 -8.20
N SER A 123 1.36 10.24 -9.43
CA SER A 123 1.66 9.17 -10.39
C SER A 123 3.16 9.07 -10.67
N LEU A 124 3.83 10.20 -10.91
CA LEU A 124 5.28 10.24 -11.13
C LEU A 124 6.04 9.76 -9.89
N SER A 125 5.60 10.19 -8.71
CA SER A 125 6.21 9.81 -7.46
C SER A 125 6.10 8.31 -7.18
N MET A 126 4.95 7.67 -7.44
CA MET A 126 4.81 6.23 -7.21
C MET A 126 5.73 5.40 -8.11
N LEU A 127 6.01 5.88 -9.32
CA LEU A 127 6.97 5.25 -10.23
C LEU A 127 8.40 5.30 -9.67
N LEU A 128 8.79 6.44 -9.08
CA LEU A 128 10.10 6.64 -8.49
C LEU A 128 10.24 6.03 -7.09
N ALA A 129 9.13 5.79 -6.38
CA ALA A 129 9.17 5.36 -4.98
C ALA A 129 9.92 4.03 -4.77
N LYS A 130 9.84 3.09 -5.71
CA LYS A 130 10.55 1.79 -5.62
C LYS A 130 12.08 1.94 -5.61
N PRO A 131 12.73 2.45 -6.67
CA PRO A 131 14.19 2.54 -6.70
C PRO A 131 14.74 3.47 -5.60
N PHE A 132 14.00 4.51 -5.23
CA PHE A 132 14.39 5.40 -4.12
C PHE A 132 14.31 4.71 -2.76
N ALA A 133 13.29 3.86 -2.53
CA ALA A 133 13.17 3.11 -1.29
C ALA A 133 14.31 2.10 -1.12
N ASP A 134 14.72 1.44 -2.21
CA ASP A 134 15.80 0.45 -2.17
C ASP A 134 17.17 1.09 -1.98
N SER A 135 17.40 2.29 -2.51
CA SER A 135 18.72 2.95 -2.46
C SER A 135 18.96 3.77 -1.18
N TYR A 136 17.93 4.43 -0.65
CA TYR A 136 18.07 5.39 0.47
C TYR A 136 17.37 4.94 1.76
N GLY A 137 16.64 3.83 1.73
CA GLY A 137 15.86 3.33 2.85
C GLY A 137 14.53 4.06 3.05
N ARG A 138 13.52 3.33 3.53
CA ARG A 138 12.12 3.80 3.64
C ARG A 138 11.94 5.04 4.54
N ARG A 139 12.72 5.15 5.61
CA ARG A 139 12.59 6.26 6.58
C ARG A 139 13.06 7.60 6.00
N ILE A 140 14.18 7.61 5.26
CA ILE A 140 14.73 8.84 4.68
C ILE A 140 13.82 9.34 3.57
N VAL A 141 13.30 8.42 2.74
CA VAL A 141 12.35 8.75 1.66
C VAL A 141 11.11 9.47 2.21
N LEU A 142 10.54 8.99 3.33
CA LEU A 142 9.40 9.66 3.98
C LEU A 142 9.72 11.07 4.48
N LEU A 143 10.89 11.26 5.10
CA LEU A 143 11.27 12.58 5.63
C LEU A 143 11.54 13.59 4.52
N VAL A 144 12.20 13.15 3.45
CA VAL A 144 12.46 13.99 2.26
C VAL A 144 11.16 14.34 1.55
N SER A 145 10.26 13.37 1.37
CA SER A 145 8.98 13.64 0.70
C SER A 145 8.07 14.55 1.53
N ALA A 146 8.03 14.36 2.86
CA ALA A 146 7.31 15.23 3.78
C ALA A 146 7.84 16.67 3.75
N SER A 147 9.16 16.85 3.74
CA SER A 147 9.75 18.19 3.66
C SER A 147 9.46 18.88 2.32
N ILE A 148 9.50 18.15 1.21
CA ILE A 148 9.05 18.67 -0.09
C ILE A 148 7.57 19.09 -0.05
N ALA A 149 6.70 18.26 0.54
CA ALA A 149 5.27 18.56 0.65
C ALA A 149 5.01 19.82 1.48
N ILE A 150 5.74 20.00 2.60
CA ILE A 150 5.62 21.20 3.46
C ILE A 150 6.09 22.45 2.71
N LEU A 151 7.24 22.39 2.05
CA LEU A 151 7.77 23.51 1.26
C LEU A 151 6.81 23.89 0.12
N ALA A 152 6.27 22.90 -0.59
CA ALA A 152 5.30 23.11 -1.66
C ALA A 152 4.00 23.75 -1.14
N SER A 153 3.51 23.31 0.02
CA SER A 153 2.34 23.89 0.69
C SER A 153 2.58 25.34 1.13
N GLY A 154 3.78 25.63 1.62
CA GLY A 154 4.21 26.99 1.96
C GLY A 154 4.23 27.90 0.73
N CYS A 155 4.79 27.43 -0.39
CA CYS A 155 4.77 28.16 -1.66
C CYS A 155 3.35 28.42 -2.17
N ALA A 156 2.45 27.45 -2.04
CA ALA A 156 1.04 27.61 -2.45
C ALA A 156 0.28 28.67 -1.62
N SER A 157 0.73 28.94 -0.39
CA SER A 157 0.09 29.90 0.53
C SER A 157 0.51 31.35 0.31
N ILE A 158 1.42 31.61 -0.62
CA ILE A 158 1.91 32.97 -0.92
C ILE A 158 0.79 33.77 -1.60
N ARG A 159 0.34 34.85 -0.94
CA ARG A 159 -0.80 35.70 -1.37
C ARG A 159 -0.66 36.31 -2.78
N SER A 160 0.56 36.45 -3.30
CA SER A 160 0.85 37.08 -4.59
C SER A 160 1.25 36.08 -5.69
N ILE A 161 0.89 34.80 -5.55
CA ILE A 161 1.30 33.79 -6.52
C ILE A 161 0.47 33.86 -7.81
N ASN A 162 1.13 33.72 -8.96
CA ASN A 162 0.46 33.57 -10.25
C ASN A 162 -0.20 32.19 -10.36
N LEU A 163 -1.21 32.04 -11.23
CA LEU A 163 -1.90 30.75 -11.44
C LEU A 163 -0.92 29.62 -11.82
N SER A 164 0.05 29.89 -12.69
CA SER A 164 1.09 28.91 -13.07
C SER A 164 2.00 28.52 -11.90
N GLY A 165 2.35 29.48 -11.03
CA GLY A 165 3.12 29.22 -9.82
C GLY A 165 2.33 28.39 -8.81
N PHE A 166 1.02 28.66 -8.68
CA PHE A 166 0.12 27.87 -7.85
C PHE A 166 0.03 26.43 -8.37
N MET A 167 -0.15 26.24 -9.68
CA MET A 167 -0.15 24.91 -10.32
C MET A 167 1.16 24.15 -10.09
N ALA A 168 2.31 24.83 -10.24
CA ALA A 168 3.61 24.22 -10.00
C ALA A 168 3.76 23.79 -8.54
N SER A 169 3.37 24.65 -7.58
CA SER A 169 3.40 24.32 -6.15
C SER A 169 2.55 23.08 -5.84
N ARG A 170 1.39 22.95 -6.48
CA ARG A 170 0.49 21.80 -6.36
C ARG A 170 1.07 20.53 -6.97
N PHE A 171 1.78 20.63 -8.10
CA PHE A 171 2.51 19.51 -8.68
C PHE A 171 3.59 18.99 -7.73
N PHE A 172 4.43 19.87 -7.16
CA PHE A 172 5.44 19.48 -6.19
C PHE A 172 4.86 18.95 -4.89
N GLN A 173 3.70 19.47 -4.46
CA GLN A 173 2.97 18.93 -3.31
C GLN A 173 2.54 17.48 -3.58
N GLY A 174 2.03 17.17 -4.78
CA GLY A 174 1.71 15.81 -5.20
C GLY A 174 2.91 14.86 -5.24
N ILE A 175 4.07 15.34 -5.70
CA ILE A 175 5.33 14.57 -5.64
C ILE A 175 5.74 14.29 -4.20
N GLY A 176 5.56 15.26 -3.30
CA GLY A 176 5.90 15.11 -1.89
C GLY A 176 5.00 14.10 -1.17
N THR A 177 3.72 14.02 -1.54
CA THR A 177 2.73 13.16 -0.86
C THR A 177 2.62 11.75 -1.42
N GLY A 178 2.96 11.55 -2.70
CA GLY A 178 2.92 10.24 -3.37
C GLY A 178 3.71 9.11 -2.68
N PRO A 179 4.95 9.32 -2.19
CA PRO A 179 5.75 8.25 -1.60
C PRO A 179 5.15 7.75 -0.30
N GLY A 180 4.47 8.59 0.48
CA GLY A 180 3.99 8.17 1.79
C GLY A 180 2.84 7.17 1.76
N LEU A 181 2.03 7.15 0.69
CA LEU A 181 1.06 6.07 0.48
C LEU A 181 1.76 4.74 0.20
N ASN A 182 2.75 4.75 -0.71
CA ASN A 182 3.47 3.53 -1.09
C ASN A 182 4.32 3.01 0.06
N VAL A 183 5.07 3.88 0.73
CA VAL A 183 5.93 3.53 1.85
C VAL A 183 5.09 3.13 3.07
N GLY A 184 3.94 3.76 3.31
CA GLY A 184 3.01 3.35 4.36
C GLY A 184 2.55 1.91 4.17
N LEU A 185 2.14 1.54 2.96
CA LEU A 185 1.76 0.16 2.63
C LEU A 185 2.94 -0.81 2.75
N ALA A 186 4.12 -0.40 2.29
CA ALA A 186 5.33 -1.21 2.34
C ALA A 186 5.78 -1.49 3.79
N ILE A 187 5.76 -0.47 4.65
CA ILE A 187 6.02 -0.60 6.10
C ILE A 187 5.02 -1.55 6.75
N LEU A 188 3.74 -1.40 6.43
CA LEU A 188 2.70 -2.29 6.97
C LEU A 188 2.95 -3.74 6.54
N GLY A 189 3.39 -3.97 5.29
CA GLY A 189 3.82 -5.28 4.82
C GLY A 189 5.02 -5.84 5.59
N ASP A 190 6.02 -5.01 5.90
CA ASP A 190 7.25 -5.45 6.57
C ASP A 190 7.04 -5.81 8.07
N ILE A 191 6.14 -5.10 8.77
CA ILE A 191 5.94 -5.28 10.22
C ILE A 191 4.93 -6.37 10.58
N SER A 192 4.20 -6.87 9.57
CA SER A 192 3.05 -7.77 9.75
C SER A 192 3.37 -9.19 9.34
N TRP A 193 2.95 -10.15 10.15
CA TRP A 193 2.88 -11.55 9.70
C TRP A 193 1.81 -11.70 8.62
N GLY A 194 1.95 -12.69 7.74
CA GLY A 194 0.99 -12.94 6.65
C GLY A 194 -0.46 -13.02 7.13
N HIS A 195 -0.70 -13.62 8.30
CA HIS A 195 -2.05 -13.76 8.87
C HIS A 195 -2.63 -12.46 9.49
N GLU A 196 -1.78 -11.51 9.92
CA GLU A 196 -2.19 -10.22 10.53
C GLU A 196 -2.14 -9.04 9.55
N CYS A 197 -1.49 -9.20 8.39
CA CYS A 197 -1.23 -8.12 7.43
C CYS A 197 -2.52 -7.44 6.96
N GLY A 198 -3.54 -8.24 6.60
CA GLY A 198 -4.84 -7.71 6.17
C GLY A 198 -5.54 -6.88 7.25
N PHE A 199 -5.45 -7.28 8.52
CA PHE A 199 -6.05 -6.54 9.63
C PHE A 199 -5.37 -5.18 9.82
N ARG A 200 -4.04 -5.13 9.76
CA ARG A 200 -3.26 -3.89 9.93
C ARG A 200 -3.47 -2.91 8.76
N ILE A 201 -3.51 -3.42 7.53
CA ILE A 201 -3.86 -2.62 6.35
C ILE A 201 -5.30 -2.10 6.48
N GLY A 202 -6.23 -2.94 6.92
CA GLY A 202 -7.61 -2.54 7.19
C GLY A 202 -7.71 -1.39 8.19
N LEU A 203 -6.98 -1.46 9.30
CA LEU A 203 -6.92 -0.39 10.30
C LEU A 203 -6.39 0.93 9.69
N TRP A 204 -5.36 0.85 8.86
CA TRP A 204 -4.82 2.00 8.15
C TRP A 204 -5.84 2.63 7.19
N VAL A 205 -6.51 1.81 6.37
CA VAL A 205 -7.55 2.29 5.45
C VAL A 205 -8.72 2.93 6.21
N MET A 206 -9.14 2.36 7.33
CA MET A 206 -10.18 2.96 8.18
C MET A 206 -9.77 4.34 8.70
N GLY A 207 -8.53 4.47 9.20
CA GLY A 207 -8.00 5.77 9.63
C GLY A 207 -7.99 6.82 8.52
N THR A 208 -7.65 6.43 7.29
CA THR A 208 -7.67 7.34 6.13
C THR A 208 -9.07 7.67 5.64
N THR A 209 -10.01 6.72 5.70
CA THR A 209 -11.40 6.89 5.22
C THR A 209 -12.17 7.90 6.08
N ILE A 210 -11.92 7.94 7.38
CA ILE A 210 -12.53 8.92 8.31
C ILE A 210 -12.23 10.37 7.91
N CYS A 211 -11.17 10.61 7.13
CA CYS A 211 -10.81 11.94 6.65
C CYS A 211 -11.86 12.57 5.72
N ALA A 212 -12.44 11.79 4.82
CA ALA A 212 -13.39 12.32 3.82
C ALA A 212 -14.63 12.98 4.47
N PRO A 213 -15.34 12.36 5.43
CA PRO A 213 -16.44 13.03 6.12
C PRO A 213 -15.97 14.18 7.00
N ALA A 214 -14.77 14.12 7.58
CA ALA A 214 -14.23 15.21 8.40
C ALA A 214 -14.02 16.50 7.58
N GLY A 215 -13.58 16.39 6.32
CA GLY A 215 -13.45 17.53 5.42
C GLY A 215 -14.80 18.18 5.10
N ILE A 216 -15.84 17.38 4.86
CA ILE A 216 -17.21 17.86 4.57
C ILE A 216 -17.81 18.57 5.79
N LEU A 217 -17.60 18.03 7.01
CA LEU A 217 -18.09 18.63 8.25
C LEU A 217 -17.43 19.97 8.59
N SER A 218 -16.23 20.23 8.07
CA SER A 218 -15.52 21.49 8.33
C SER A 218 -16.15 22.68 7.59
N GLU A 219 -17.06 22.46 6.65
CA GLU A 219 -17.68 23.50 5.82
C GLU A 219 -19.19 23.68 6.09
N GLY A 220 -19.77 22.86 6.97
CA GLY A 220 -21.19 22.90 7.35
C GLY A 220 -21.50 23.80 8.54
#